data_AF-A0AAU6CQ63-F1
#
_entry.id   AF-A0AAU6CQ63-F1
#
_cell.length_a   1.000
_cell.length_b   1.000
_cell.length_c   1.000
_cell.angle_alpha   90.00
_cell.angle_beta   90.00
_cell.angle_gamma   90.00
#
_symmetry.space_group_name_H-M   'P 1'
#
loop_
_entity.id
_entity.type
_entity.pdbx_description
1 polymer ?
#
loop_
_entity_poly.entity_id
_entity_poly.type
_entity_poly.pdbx_seq_one_letter_code
_entity_poly.pdbx_strand_id
1 'polypeptide(L)'
;MPSHTRTRIAAFALLAAAAALTACEPDGTDAKHPDVSIGVTATTATRSSGRVPALVGKGLQAAQDAAQKAGFRNLTSHDSAGRARHQILDRDWKVCSQRPAAGSTVKTGTTIDLGAVKLDETCPATDQSPPAEAGATMPDYIGKALNTATGSLPSGTSISTSDAAGSRVILLQSNWKVCTQSPAPGAALKGQPVKFTAVKFGEGCP
;
A
#
# COMPACT_ATOMS: atom_id res chain seq x y z
N MET A 1 -24.67 45.16 -32.25
CA MET A 1 -25.97 44.82 -32.89
C MET A 1 -26.19 43.33 -32.74
N PRO A 2 -27.06 42.90 -31.81
CA PRO A 2 -27.34 41.48 -31.56
C PRO A 2 -28.46 41.00 -32.48
N SER A 3 -28.27 39.84 -33.11
CA SER A 3 -29.33 39.11 -33.82
C SER A 3 -29.65 37.85 -33.04
N HIS A 4 -30.74 37.90 -32.29
CA HIS A 4 -31.36 36.75 -31.65
C HIS A 4 -32.06 35.88 -32.70
N THR A 5 -31.80 34.57 -32.69
CA THR A 5 -32.62 33.59 -33.40
C THR A 5 -33.05 32.49 -32.44
N ARG A 6 -34.34 32.18 -32.56
CA ARG A 6 -35.26 31.58 -31.60
C ARG A 6 -35.15 30.05 -31.51
N THR A 7 -35.28 29.57 -30.27
CA THR A 7 -36.17 28.46 -29.86
C THR A 7 -35.90 27.05 -30.37
N ARG A 8 -35.54 26.14 -29.46
CA ARG A 8 -36.22 24.84 -29.25
C ARG A 8 -36.18 24.44 -27.78
N ILE A 9 -37.30 24.62 -27.09
CA ILE A 9 -37.59 23.99 -25.79
C ILE A 9 -38.19 22.63 -26.12
N ALA A 10 -37.51 21.55 -25.76
CA ALA A 10 -38.07 20.20 -25.76
C ALA A 10 -38.33 19.81 -24.31
N ALA A 11 -39.60 19.90 -23.91
CA ALA A 11 -40.09 19.42 -22.63
C ALA A 11 -40.15 17.88 -22.67
N PHE A 12 -39.29 17.21 -21.91
CA PHE A 12 -39.43 15.79 -21.63
C PHE A 12 -40.28 15.63 -20.37
N ALA A 13 -41.55 15.28 -20.58
CA ALA A 13 -42.42 14.76 -19.55
C ALA A 13 -42.03 13.29 -19.29
N LEU A 14 -41.52 12.99 -18.10
CA LEU A 14 -41.33 11.63 -17.61
C LEU A 14 -42.21 11.46 -16.37
N LEU A 15 -43.23 10.62 -16.53
CA LEU A 15 -44.13 10.15 -15.47
C LEU A 15 -43.32 9.47 -14.36
N ALA A 16 -43.31 10.06 -13.17
CA ALA A 16 -42.87 9.39 -11.95
C ALA A 16 -44.07 8.66 -11.34
N ALA A 17 -44.11 7.33 -11.50
CA ALA A 17 -45.02 6.47 -10.75
C ALA A 17 -44.55 6.39 -9.29
N ALA A 18 -45.37 6.91 -8.38
CA ALA A 18 -45.17 6.80 -6.94
C ALA A 18 -45.50 5.38 -6.47
N ALA A 19 -44.48 4.58 -6.16
CA ALA A 19 -44.64 3.36 -5.38
C ALA A 19 -44.50 3.73 -3.88
N ALA A 20 -45.62 3.73 -3.17
CA ALA A 20 -45.66 3.82 -1.73
C ALA A 20 -45.11 2.51 -1.13
N LEU A 21 -43.96 2.56 -0.48
CA LEU A 21 -43.51 1.52 0.43
C LEU A 21 -43.91 1.94 1.84
N THR A 22 -44.90 1.21 2.35
CA THR A 22 -45.45 1.30 3.68
C THR A 22 -44.38 1.01 4.73
N ALA A 23 -44.23 1.91 5.69
CA ALA A 23 -43.51 1.64 6.93
C ALA A 23 -44.21 0.51 7.70
N CYS A 24 -43.42 -0.43 8.22
CA CYS A 24 -43.88 -1.36 9.25
C CYS A 24 -42.97 -1.17 10.46
N GLU A 25 -43.53 -0.56 11.51
CA GLU A 25 -42.99 -0.54 12.87
C GLU A 25 -43.02 -1.95 13.50
N PRO A 26 -42.22 -2.19 14.55
CA PRO A 26 -41.97 -3.52 15.09
C PRO A 26 -43.02 -3.88 16.15
N ASP A 27 -43.82 -4.91 15.87
CA ASP A 27 -44.64 -5.55 16.91
C ASP A 27 -43.89 -6.75 17.49
N GLY A 28 -43.65 -6.66 18.80
CA GLY A 28 -43.15 -7.74 19.61
C GLY A 28 -44.12 -8.92 19.64
N THR A 29 -43.58 -10.13 19.62
CA THR A 29 -44.29 -11.29 20.13
C THR A 29 -43.27 -12.33 20.59
N ASP A 30 -43.36 -12.65 21.88
CA ASP A 30 -42.65 -13.72 22.57
C ASP A 30 -42.77 -15.05 21.82
N ALA A 31 -41.70 -15.47 21.16
CA ALA A 31 -41.48 -16.84 20.76
C ALA A 31 -40.45 -17.47 21.70
N LYS A 32 -40.95 -18.30 22.62
CA LYS A 32 -40.18 -19.19 23.49
C LYS A 32 -39.41 -20.19 22.62
N HIS A 33 -38.22 -19.81 22.17
CA HIS A 33 -37.29 -20.72 21.50
C HIS A 33 -36.73 -21.73 22.51
N PRO A 34 -36.64 -23.03 22.17
CA PRO A 34 -35.86 -23.96 22.97
C PRO A 34 -34.40 -23.52 22.94
N ASP A 35 -33.79 -23.39 24.12
CA ASP A 35 -32.35 -23.17 24.29
C ASP A 35 -31.62 -24.40 23.73
N VAL A 36 -31.29 -24.33 22.44
CA VAL A 36 -30.26 -25.19 21.88
C VAL A 36 -28.95 -24.56 22.30
N SER A 37 -28.43 -24.99 23.45
CA SER A 37 -27.03 -24.81 23.80
C SER A 37 -26.19 -25.52 22.75
N ILE A 38 -25.90 -24.80 21.65
CA ILE A 38 -24.80 -25.13 20.76
C ILE A 38 -23.56 -24.97 21.63
N GLY A 39 -23.05 -26.10 22.13
CA GLY A 39 -21.73 -26.14 22.71
C GLY A 39 -20.77 -25.60 21.67
N VAL A 40 -20.41 -24.32 21.80
CA VAL A 40 -19.24 -23.75 21.15
C VAL A 40 -18.09 -24.50 21.78
N THR A 41 -17.76 -25.64 21.17
CA THR A 41 -16.48 -26.27 21.37
C THR A 41 -15.53 -25.26 20.78
N ALA A 42 -15.04 -24.35 21.63
CA ALA A 42 -13.90 -23.53 21.31
C ALA A 42 -12.81 -24.52 20.94
N THR A 43 -12.68 -24.78 19.64
CA THR A 43 -11.54 -25.49 19.09
C THR A 43 -10.39 -24.60 19.47
N THR A 44 -9.72 -24.95 20.56
CA THR A 44 -8.38 -24.48 20.85
C THR A 44 -7.59 -24.91 19.64
N ALA A 45 -7.52 -24.02 18.64
CA ALA A 45 -6.70 -24.19 17.46
C ALA A 45 -5.33 -24.52 18.01
N THR A 46 -5.01 -25.81 17.96
CA THR A 46 -3.75 -26.31 18.50
C THR A 46 -2.74 -25.56 17.68
N ARG A 47 -1.94 -24.72 18.34
CA ARG A 47 -1.01 -23.83 17.65
C ARG A 47 0.09 -24.69 17.05
N SER A 48 -0.19 -25.27 15.88
CA SER A 48 0.77 -26.05 15.13
C SER A 48 1.98 -25.17 14.92
N SER A 49 3.15 -25.71 15.25
CA SER A 49 4.42 -25.04 14.99
C SER A 49 5.02 -25.67 13.74
N GLY A 50 5.65 -24.84 12.92
CA GLY A 50 6.33 -25.26 11.70
C GLY A 50 7.77 -24.74 11.70
N ARG A 51 8.65 -25.42 10.95
CA ARG A 51 9.99 -24.92 10.66
C ARG A 51 9.92 -23.98 9.45
N VAL A 52 10.40 -22.75 9.61
CA VAL A 52 10.41 -21.74 8.56
C VAL A 52 11.36 -22.17 7.43
N PRO A 53 10.92 -22.24 6.17
CA PRO A 53 11.80 -22.60 5.05
C PRO A 53 12.82 -21.50 4.72
N ALA A 54 13.87 -21.87 3.99
CA ALA A 54 14.80 -20.91 3.37
C ALA A 54 14.18 -20.36 2.08
N LEU A 55 13.84 -19.07 2.10
CA LEU A 55 13.08 -18.37 1.06
C LEU A 55 13.90 -17.29 0.34
N VAL A 56 14.93 -16.75 0.99
CA VAL A 56 15.87 -15.79 0.38
C VAL A 56 16.51 -16.40 -0.88
N GLY A 57 16.61 -15.59 -1.94
CA GLY A 57 17.16 -15.97 -3.25
C GLY A 57 16.14 -16.61 -4.20
N LYS A 58 14.92 -16.92 -3.75
CA LYS A 58 13.83 -17.40 -4.63
C LYS A 58 13.10 -16.23 -5.30
N GLY A 59 12.39 -16.52 -6.39
CA GLY A 59 11.33 -15.64 -6.87
C GLY A 59 10.20 -15.52 -5.83
N LEU A 60 9.55 -14.36 -5.73
CA LEU A 60 8.58 -14.06 -4.66
C LEU A 60 7.39 -15.04 -4.65
N GLN A 61 6.81 -15.34 -5.82
CA GLN A 61 5.74 -16.36 -5.93
C GLN A 61 6.20 -17.72 -5.41
N ALA A 62 7.37 -18.20 -5.85
CA ALA A 62 7.90 -19.49 -5.45
C ALA A 62 8.22 -19.53 -3.94
N ALA A 63 8.60 -18.40 -3.35
CA ALA A 63 8.81 -18.27 -1.92
C ALA A 63 7.50 -18.37 -1.12
N GLN A 64 6.46 -17.67 -1.57
CA GLN A 64 5.13 -17.73 -0.96
C GLN A 64 4.55 -19.15 -1.04
N ASP A 65 4.65 -19.81 -2.20
CA ASP A 65 4.19 -21.19 -2.41
C ASP A 65 4.92 -22.16 -1.46
N ALA A 66 6.24 -21.99 -1.28
CA ALA A 66 7.03 -22.80 -0.37
C ALA A 66 6.65 -22.57 1.10
N ALA A 67 6.36 -21.32 1.50
CA ALA A 67 5.90 -20.99 2.84
C ALA A 67 4.52 -21.62 3.13
N GLN A 68 3.59 -21.51 2.18
CA GLN A 68 2.25 -22.11 2.29
C GLN A 68 2.31 -23.63 2.36
N LYS A 69 3.16 -24.27 1.55
CA LYS A 69 3.41 -25.71 1.60
C LYS A 69 3.95 -26.16 2.96
N ALA A 70 4.73 -25.30 3.63
CA ALA A 70 5.23 -25.53 4.99
C ALA A 70 4.20 -25.19 6.09
N GLY A 71 2.98 -24.77 5.71
CA GLY A 71 1.88 -24.47 6.64
C GLY A 71 1.74 -23.00 7.02
N PHE A 72 2.62 -22.11 6.55
CA PHE A 72 2.55 -20.67 6.82
C PHE A 72 1.69 -19.97 5.79
N ARG A 73 0.48 -19.55 6.18
CA ARG A 73 -0.47 -18.86 5.28
C ARG A 73 -0.58 -17.36 5.51
N ASN A 74 -0.08 -16.86 6.64
CA ASN A 74 0.02 -15.44 6.91
C ASN A 74 1.30 -14.92 6.25
N LEU A 75 1.19 -14.39 5.04
CA LEU A 75 2.32 -13.89 4.26
C LEU A 75 2.15 -12.39 4.04
N THR A 76 3.25 -11.67 4.13
CA THR A 76 3.35 -10.29 3.68
C THR A 76 4.64 -10.12 2.89
N SER A 77 4.66 -9.15 1.99
CA SER A 77 5.85 -8.81 1.23
C SER A 77 5.95 -7.31 1.02
N HIS A 78 7.18 -6.83 0.87
CA HIS A 78 7.46 -5.42 0.70
C HIS A 78 8.68 -5.19 -0.19
N ASP A 79 8.79 -3.98 -0.73
CA ASP A 79 9.91 -3.59 -1.57
C ASP A 79 11.16 -3.31 -0.72
N SER A 80 12.10 -4.26 -0.70
CA SER A 80 13.36 -4.15 0.04
C SER A 80 14.23 -2.99 -0.40
N ALA A 81 14.01 -2.42 -1.60
CA ALA A 81 14.73 -1.24 -2.06
C ALA A 81 14.22 0.06 -1.41
N GLY A 82 13.15 0.00 -0.60
CA GLY A 82 12.58 1.16 0.10
C GLY A 82 11.91 2.16 -0.82
N ARG A 83 11.49 1.73 -2.03
CA ARG A 83 10.86 2.60 -3.04
C ARG A 83 9.32 2.54 -3.02
N ALA A 84 8.76 1.82 -2.05
CA ALA A 84 7.32 1.65 -1.82
C ALA A 84 6.57 1.20 -3.08
N ARG A 85 7.19 0.33 -3.89
CA ARG A 85 6.55 -0.24 -5.09
C ARG A 85 5.59 -1.35 -4.71
N HIS A 86 4.45 -1.40 -5.40
CA HIS A 86 3.51 -2.51 -5.27
C HIS A 86 3.97 -3.74 -6.06
N GLN A 87 3.98 -4.88 -5.39
CA GLN A 87 4.33 -6.18 -5.98
C GLN A 87 3.10 -6.79 -6.65
N ILE A 88 2.65 -6.19 -7.77
CA ILE A 88 1.45 -6.63 -8.48
C ILE A 88 1.67 -7.97 -9.19
N LEU A 89 2.87 -8.17 -9.75
CA LEU A 89 3.28 -9.39 -10.43
C LEU A 89 4.46 -10.01 -9.69
N ASP A 90 4.19 -10.89 -8.73
CA ASP A 90 5.20 -11.49 -7.84
C ASP A 90 6.32 -12.23 -8.58
N ARG A 91 6.06 -12.71 -9.80
CA ARG A 91 7.07 -13.36 -10.64
C ARG A 91 8.19 -12.41 -11.09
N ASP A 92 7.96 -11.10 -11.08
CA ASP A 92 8.95 -10.06 -11.39
C ASP A 92 9.84 -9.69 -10.19
N TRP A 93 9.74 -10.42 -9.08
CA TRP A 93 10.42 -10.09 -7.84
C TRP A 93 11.21 -11.27 -7.31
N LYS A 94 12.34 -10.97 -6.65
CA LYS A 94 13.16 -11.95 -5.93
C LYS A 94 13.31 -11.55 -4.47
N VAL A 95 13.25 -12.54 -3.59
CA VAL A 95 13.34 -12.36 -2.14
C VAL A 95 14.79 -12.09 -1.74
N CYS A 96 15.00 -10.98 -1.04
CA CYS A 96 16.29 -10.54 -0.50
C CYS A 96 16.40 -10.72 1.00
N SER A 97 15.28 -10.62 1.72
CA SER A 97 15.19 -10.81 3.16
C SER A 97 13.98 -11.67 3.51
N GLN A 98 14.02 -12.32 4.67
CA GLN A 98 12.84 -12.95 5.24
C GLN A 98 12.83 -12.79 6.75
N ARG A 99 11.63 -12.70 7.33
CA ARG A 99 11.40 -12.80 8.77
C ARG A 99 10.17 -13.66 9.04
N PRO A 100 10.18 -14.58 10.00
CA PRO A 100 11.32 -15.03 10.81
C PRO A 100 12.43 -15.68 9.99
N ALA A 101 13.61 -15.82 10.60
CA ALA A 101 14.78 -16.39 9.94
C ALA A 101 14.53 -17.86 9.54
N ALA A 102 15.13 -18.27 8.42
CA ALA A 102 15.06 -19.65 7.95
C ALA A 102 15.51 -20.63 9.05
N GLY A 103 14.82 -21.76 9.14
CA GLY A 103 15.10 -22.81 10.11
C GLY A 103 14.60 -22.56 11.52
N SER A 104 14.08 -21.37 11.84
CA SER A 104 13.38 -21.16 13.11
C SER A 104 12.10 -21.99 13.19
N THR A 105 11.74 -22.44 14.39
CA THR A 105 10.45 -23.08 14.64
C THR A 105 9.52 -22.07 15.27
N VAL A 106 8.44 -21.72 14.58
CA VAL A 106 7.45 -20.74 15.04
C VAL A 106 6.05 -21.30 14.84
N LYS A 107 5.04 -20.64 15.42
CA LYS A 107 3.64 -21.00 15.19
C LYS A 107 3.30 -20.79 13.71
N THR A 108 2.53 -21.66 13.09
CA THR A 108 2.14 -21.53 11.67
C THR A 108 1.26 -20.30 11.41
N GLY A 109 0.64 -19.74 12.45
CA GLY A 109 -0.04 -18.45 12.41
C GLY A 109 0.89 -17.23 12.48
N THR A 110 2.19 -17.40 12.65
CA THR A 110 3.17 -16.30 12.58
C THR A 110 3.25 -15.79 11.13
N THR A 111 3.21 -14.47 10.96
CA THR A 111 3.37 -13.85 9.64
C THR A 111 4.81 -14.03 9.15
N ILE A 112 4.95 -14.52 7.91
CA ILE A 112 6.21 -14.51 7.17
C ILE A 112 6.26 -13.23 6.34
N ASP A 113 7.22 -12.35 6.65
CA ASP A 113 7.51 -11.13 5.91
C ASP A 113 8.66 -11.37 4.93
N LEU A 114 8.45 -11.02 3.67
CA LEU A 114 9.38 -11.20 2.55
C LEU A 114 9.74 -9.84 1.95
N GLY A 115 10.96 -9.38 2.22
CA GLY A 115 11.51 -8.25 1.50
C GLY A 115 12.00 -8.69 0.13
N ALA A 116 11.55 -8.04 -0.94
CA ALA A 116 11.90 -8.38 -2.31
C ALA A 116 12.27 -7.16 -3.16
N VAL A 117 13.09 -7.39 -4.19
CA VAL A 117 13.45 -6.40 -5.23
C VAL A 117 13.08 -6.93 -6.61
N LYS A 118 13.09 -6.07 -7.64
CA LYS A 118 12.89 -6.52 -9.02
C LYS A 118 14.01 -7.47 -9.45
N LEU A 119 13.73 -8.35 -10.41
CA LEU A 119 14.68 -9.40 -10.81
C LEU A 119 16.05 -8.85 -11.24
N ASP A 120 16.08 -7.70 -11.89
CA ASP A 120 17.26 -6.99 -12.40
C ASP A 120 18.00 -6.15 -11.34
N GLU A 121 17.45 -6.02 -10.14
CA GLU A 121 18.04 -5.21 -9.07
C GLU A 121 18.93 -6.04 -8.14
N THR A 122 19.96 -5.43 -7.57
CA THR A 122 20.77 -6.07 -6.52
C THR A 122 20.04 -6.02 -5.19
N CYS A 123 20.05 -7.13 -4.44
CA CYS A 123 19.54 -7.14 -3.08
C CYS A 123 20.37 -6.16 -2.21
N PRO A 124 19.71 -5.26 -1.46
CA PRO A 124 20.44 -4.34 -0.60
C PRO A 124 21.12 -5.09 0.55
N ALA A 125 22.24 -4.57 1.03
CA ALA A 125 22.95 -5.14 2.18
C ALA A 125 22.09 -5.16 3.47
N THR A 126 21.13 -4.23 3.56
CA THR A 126 20.15 -4.17 4.63
C THR A 126 18.78 -3.94 4.01
N ASP A 127 17.82 -4.73 4.47
CA ASP A 127 16.43 -4.60 4.07
C ASP A 127 15.89 -3.21 4.42
N GLN A 128 15.39 -2.49 3.42
CA GLN A 128 14.85 -1.15 3.62
C GLN A 128 13.33 -1.25 3.79
N SER A 129 12.83 -0.86 4.95
CA SER A 129 11.41 -0.64 5.11
C SER A 129 11.03 0.73 4.51
N PRO A 130 9.79 0.89 4.02
CA PRO A 130 9.24 2.22 3.77
C PRO A 130 9.43 3.09 5.03
N PRO A 131 9.79 4.38 4.90
CA PRO A 131 9.85 5.31 6.01
C PRO A 131 8.53 5.36 6.75
N ALA A 132 8.61 5.56 8.07
CA ALA A 132 7.45 5.93 8.86
C ALA A 132 6.82 7.22 8.33
N GLU A 133 5.53 7.40 8.58
CA GLU A 133 4.84 8.66 8.30
C GLU A 133 5.58 9.83 8.96
N ALA A 134 5.67 10.93 8.23
CA ALA A 134 6.28 12.15 8.70
C ALA A 134 5.47 12.70 9.88
N GLY A 135 6.16 12.95 11.00
CA GLY A 135 5.58 13.61 12.17
C GLY A 135 5.57 15.13 12.05
N ALA A 136 5.94 15.81 13.13
CA ALA A 136 5.95 17.28 13.18
C ALA A 136 7.09 17.94 12.38
N THR A 137 8.08 17.17 11.94
CA THR A 137 9.26 17.67 11.20
C THR A 137 9.44 16.95 9.88
N MET A 138 10.01 17.67 8.91
CA MET A 138 10.28 17.19 7.56
C MET A 138 11.39 16.14 7.58
N PRO A 139 11.13 14.89 7.16
CA PRO A 139 12.17 13.87 7.05
C PRO A 139 13.20 14.20 5.97
N ASP A 140 14.37 13.56 6.04
CA ASP A 140 15.36 13.61 4.97
C ASP A 140 15.03 12.58 3.89
N TYR A 141 14.61 13.07 2.73
CA TYR A 141 14.26 12.28 1.56
C TYR A 141 15.34 12.30 0.49
N ILE A 142 16.46 12.99 0.67
CA ILE A 142 17.50 13.09 -0.35
C ILE A 142 18.02 11.69 -0.71
N GLY A 143 18.02 11.38 -2.02
CA GLY A 143 18.38 10.07 -2.57
C GLY A 143 17.34 8.96 -2.36
N LYS A 144 16.26 9.21 -1.60
CA LYS A 144 15.13 8.28 -1.44
C LYS A 144 14.20 8.35 -2.64
N ALA A 145 13.37 7.33 -2.83
CA ALA A 145 12.39 7.34 -3.89
C ALA A 145 11.37 8.46 -3.70
N LEU A 146 10.97 9.12 -4.79
CA LEU A 146 9.97 10.18 -4.72
C LEU A 146 8.62 9.65 -4.23
N ASN A 147 8.22 8.45 -4.66
CA ASN A 147 6.99 7.79 -4.18
C ASN A 147 6.99 7.59 -2.66
N THR A 148 8.16 7.26 -2.12
CA THR A 148 8.36 7.10 -0.68
C THR A 148 8.25 8.45 0.04
N ALA A 149 8.80 9.51 -0.55
CA ALA A 149 8.72 10.85 0.03
C ALA A 149 7.29 11.40 0.05
N THR A 150 6.56 11.25 -1.06
CA THR A 150 5.16 11.71 -1.16
C THR A 150 4.23 10.86 -0.29
N GLY A 151 4.40 9.55 -0.27
CA GLY A 151 3.55 8.62 0.47
C GLY A 151 3.72 8.63 1.99
N SER A 152 4.82 9.19 2.50
CA SER A 152 5.04 9.32 3.95
C SER A 152 4.57 10.67 4.51
N LEU A 153 4.25 11.66 3.67
CA LEU A 153 3.68 12.92 4.14
C LEU A 153 2.18 12.77 4.42
N PRO A 154 1.61 13.56 5.35
CA PRO A 154 0.17 13.56 5.62
C PRO A 154 -0.64 13.77 4.33
N SER A 155 -1.76 13.06 4.19
CA SER A 155 -2.57 13.06 2.95
C SER A 155 -3.09 14.45 2.53
N GLY A 156 -3.22 15.39 3.45
CA GLY A 156 -3.60 16.79 3.16
C GLY A 156 -2.45 17.70 2.69
N THR A 157 -1.22 17.17 2.57
CA THR A 157 -0.04 17.96 2.19
C THR A 157 -0.10 18.36 0.72
N SER A 158 0.02 19.64 0.42
CA SER A 158 0.18 20.13 -0.96
C SER A 158 1.60 19.82 -1.45
N ILE A 159 1.74 18.97 -2.46
CA ILE A 159 3.05 18.52 -2.97
C ILE A 159 3.22 18.94 -4.43
N SER A 160 4.35 19.57 -4.75
CA SER A 160 4.80 19.83 -6.12
C SER A 160 6.06 19.03 -6.42
N THR A 161 6.12 18.40 -7.61
CA THR A 161 7.26 17.59 -8.04
C THR A 161 7.74 18.06 -9.41
N SER A 162 9.06 18.02 -9.63
CA SER A 162 9.67 18.39 -10.92
C SER A 162 10.92 17.58 -11.19
N ASP A 163 11.24 17.39 -12.47
CA ASP A 163 12.49 16.77 -12.90
C ASP A 163 13.66 17.74 -12.67
N ALA A 164 14.67 17.32 -11.93
CA ALA A 164 15.84 18.17 -11.65
C ALA A 164 16.76 18.29 -12.89
N ALA A 165 16.72 17.30 -13.79
CA ALA A 165 17.62 17.22 -14.95
C ALA A 165 17.01 17.79 -16.24
N GLY A 166 15.77 18.29 -16.20
CA GLY A 166 15.07 18.74 -17.40
C GLY A 166 13.59 19.01 -17.16
N SER A 167 12.76 18.69 -18.15
CA SER A 167 11.32 18.98 -18.14
C SER A 167 10.45 17.75 -18.34
N ARG A 168 10.93 16.57 -17.94
CA ARG A 168 10.17 15.32 -18.07
C ARG A 168 9.03 15.26 -17.05
N VAL A 169 7.91 14.66 -17.44
CA VAL A 169 6.79 14.41 -16.53
C VAL A 169 7.08 13.19 -15.66
N ILE A 170 6.87 13.33 -14.36
CA ILE A 170 7.02 12.26 -13.38
C ILE A 170 5.71 11.47 -13.29
N LEU A 171 5.56 10.44 -14.12
CA LEU A 171 4.35 9.60 -14.15
C LEU A 171 4.36 8.50 -13.09
N LEU A 172 5.50 7.84 -12.88
CA LEU A 172 5.66 6.74 -11.94
C LEU A 172 6.75 7.07 -10.92
N GLN A 173 6.36 7.71 -9.82
CA GLN A 173 7.28 8.31 -8.84
C GLN A 173 8.29 7.32 -8.24
N SER A 174 7.99 6.01 -8.24
CA SER A 174 8.88 4.97 -7.71
C SER A 174 10.12 4.71 -8.58
N ASN A 175 10.12 5.21 -9.83
CA ASN A 175 11.27 5.18 -10.73
C ASN A 175 12.18 6.41 -10.57
N TRP A 176 11.86 7.30 -9.63
CA TRP A 176 12.56 8.57 -9.42
C TRP A 176 13.10 8.67 -8.00
N LYS A 177 14.28 9.29 -7.85
CA LYS A 177 14.89 9.64 -6.56
C LYS A 177 14.90 11.14 -6.35
N VAL A 178 14.68 11.57 -5.12
CA VAL A 178 14.69 12.99 -4.74
C VAL A 178 16.11 13.54 -4.77
N CYS A 179 16.30 14.70 -5.40
CA CYS A 179 17.56 15.45 -5.43
C CYS A 179 17.55 16.64 -4.50
N THR A 180 16.42 17.35 -4.40
CA THR A 180 16.24 18.43 -3.43
C THR A 180 14.85 18.38 -2.83
N GLN A 181 14.72 18.91 -1.61
CA GLN A 181 13.46 19.05 -0.90
C GLN A 181 13.32 20.44 -0.29
N SER A 182 12.09 20.92 -0.25
CA SER A 182 11.68 22.10 0.52
C SER A 182 10.35 21.80 1.18
N PRO A 183 10.20 21.93 2.50
CA PRO A 183 11.19 22.40 3.48
C PRO A 183 12.45 21.52 3.59
N ALA A 184 13.54 22.10 4.12
CA ALA A 184 14.76 21.35 4.39
C ALA A 184 14.53 20.26 5.46
N PRO A 185 15.33 19.19 5.49
CA PRO A 185 15.25 18.18 6.54
C PRO A 185 15.27 18.80 7.95
N GLY A 186 14.43 18.28 8.84
CA GLY A 186 14.25 18.76 10.22
C GLY A 186 13.36 20.00 10.38
N ALA A 187 13.00 20.70 9.30
CA ALA A 187 12.10 21.84 9.38
C ALA A 187 10.70 21.43 9.85
N ALA A 188 10.04 22.27 10.66
CA ALA A 188 8.70 21.98 11.13
C ALA A 188 7.67 21.94 9.99
N LEU A 189 6.82 20.91 9.96
CA LEU A 189 5.69 20.79 9.05
C LEU A 189 4.47 21.47 9.69
N LYS A 190 4.13 22.67 9.21
CA LYS A 190 3.02 23.51 9.69
C LYS A 190 1.87 23.61 8.68
N GLY A 191 1.81 22.68 7.73
CA GLY A 191 0.84 22.69 6.63
C GLY A 191 1.26 23.50 5.39
N GLN A 192 2.50 23.98 5.33
CA GLN A 192 3.04 24.62 4.13
C GLN A 192 3.20 23.62 2.97
N PRO A 193 3.15 24.09 1.70
CA PRO A 193 3.43 23.25 0.55
C PRO A 193 4.85 22.66 0.57
N VAL A 194 4.97 21.41 0.12
CA VAL A 194 6.24 20.69 -0.04
C VAL A 194 6.61 20.65 -1.51
N LYS A 195 7.88 20.88 -1.82
CA LYS A 195 8.45 20.77 -3.17
C LYS A 195 9.56 19.74 -3.18
N PHE A 196 9.54 18.86 -4.18
CA PHE A 196 10.63 17.95 -4.49
C PHE A 196 11.12 18.17 -5.91
N THR A 197 12.44 18.14 -6.09
CA THR A 197 13.04 17.86 -7.40
C THR A 197 13.53 16.42 -7.40
N ALA A 198 13.47 15.75 -8.55
CA ALA A 198 13.85 14.35 -8.65
C ALA A 198 14.49 14.02 -10.00
N VAL A 199 15.27 12.95 -10.06
CA VAL A 199 15.80 12.36 -11.30
C VAL A 199 15.46 10.88 -11.34
N LYS A 200 15.60 10.20 -12.48
CA LYS A 200 15.38 8.75 -12.51
C LYS A 200 16.48 8.03 -11.72
N PHE A 201 16.15 6.86 -11.16
CA PHE A 201 17.19 5.99 -10.60
C PHE A 201 18.24 5.67 -11.68
N GLY A 202 19.53 5.76 -11.31
CA GLY A 202 20.67 5.63 -12.23
C GLY A 202 21.22 6.96 -12.74
N GLU A 203 20.47 8.05 -12.68
CA GLU A 203 20.93 9.39 -13.06
C GLU A 203 21.60 10.12 -11.88
N GLY A 204 22.49 11.06 -12.16
CA GLY A 204 23.08 11.96 -11.15
C GLY A 204 22.13 13.08 -10.78
N CYS A 205 22.12 13.49 -9.52
CA CYS A 205 21.48 14.75 -9.14
C CYS A 205 22.40 15.91 -9.53
N PRO A 206 21.87 16.97 -10.16
CA PRO A 206 22.64 18.15 -10.53
C PRO A 206 23.08 18.99 -9.33
#